data_AF-A0A0G3XMN7-F1
#
_entry.id   AF-A0A0G3XMN7-F1
#
_cell.length_a   1.000
_cell.length_b   1.000
_cell.length_c   1.000
_cell.angle_alpha   90.00
_cell.angle_beta   90.00
_cell.angle_gamma   90.00
#
_symmetry.space_group_name_H-M   'P 1'
#
loop_
_entity.id
_entity.type
_entity.pdbx_description
1 polymer ?
#
loop_
_entity_poly.entity_id
_entity_poly.type
_entity_poly.pdbx_seq_one_letter_code
_entity_poly.pdbx_strand_id
1 'polypeptide(L)'
;MPPSSSGCDQRVLTLTADIIALAKDYGRYGYRRIHVLLGQAGWQVSLSVVERIWRREGLKVPKRQPKRRRLWLGDGSCIRLRPEHRGHVWSYDFVEDQTHNGRKFRMLNIIDEFSRECLAMVPLRRFRSNDVIDVLTDLFIEHGPPEHIRSDNGPEFVANAVREWLGRLGVITLYIEPGSPWENGYIESFNARLRDELLNGEIFYSLEEVRIVTGWWRDHYNRARPHSSLGYRPPAPETIKMPAWPLGSATLRLPPTLASEAQIN
;
A
#
# COMPACT_ATOMS: atom_id res chain seq x y z
N MET A 1 -46.21 22.89 -7.55
CA MET A 1 -45.06 22.71 -8.44
C MET A 1 -44.33 21.45 -8.02
N PRO A 2 -44.16 20.44 -8.90
CA PRO A 2 -43.28 19.32 -8.59
C PRO A 2 -41.82 19.81 -8.59
N PRO A 3 -40.94 19.27 -7.73
CA PRO A 3 -39.52 19.58 -7.81
C PRO A 3 -38.96 19.10 -9.16
N SER A 4 -38.15 19.96 -9.78
CA SER A 4 -37.53 19.75 -11.09
C SER A 4 -36.67 18.47 -11.12
N SER A 5 -37.07 17.50 -11.94
CA SER A 5 -36.39 16.19 -12.11
C SER A 5 -34.97 16.29 -12.68
N SER A 6 -34.64 17.40 -13.36
CA SER A 6 -33.35 17.63 -14.03
C SER A 6 -32.12 17.64 -13.11
N GLY A 7 -32.25 18.15 -11.89
CA GLY A 7 -31.13 18.22 -10.92
C GLY A 7 -30.78 16.88 -10.29
N CYS A 8 -31.77 16.00 -10.13
CA CYS A 8 -31.57 14.65 -9.59
C CYS A 8 -30.81 13.76 -10.59
N ASP A 9 -31.21 13.82 -11.86
CA ASP A 9 -30.57 13.06 -12.93
C ASP A 9 -29.12 13.52 -13.15
N GLN A 10 -28.86 14.83 -13.12
CA GLN A 10 -27.50 15.37 -13.25
C GLN A 10 -26.58 14.90 -12.12
N ARG A 11 -27.05 14.93 -10.87
CA ARG A 11 -26.26 14.46 -9.71
C ARG A 11 -25.88 12.98 -9.83
N VAL A 12 -26.80 12.14 -10.31
CA VAL A 12 -26.54 10.71 -10.54
C VAL A 12 -25.54 10.51 -11.67
N LEU A 13 -25.61 11.30 -12.74
CA LEU A 13 -24.65 11.26 -13.84
C LEU A 13 -23.24 11.63 -13.37
N THR A 14 -23.08 12.73 -12.63
CA THR A 14 -21.78 13.14 -12.07
C THR A 14 -21.22 12.08 -11.11
N LEU A 15 -22.04 11.56 -10.20
CA LEU A 15 -21.61 10.47 -9.30
C LEU A 15 -21.16 9.22 -10.07
N THR A 16 -21.86 8.89 -11.17
CA THR A 16 -21.50 7.75 -12.02
C THR A 16 -20.15 8.00 -12.71
N ALA A 17 -19.93 9.21 -13.24
CA ALA A 17 -18.67 9.60 -13.86
C ALA A 17 -17.50 9.51 -12.85
N ASP A 18 -17.70 9.97 -11.62
CA ASP A 18 -16.69 9.92 -10.56
C ASP A 18 -16.38 8.49 -10.12
N ILE A 19 -17.41 7.63 -10.01
CA ILE A 19 -17.22 6.20 -9.76
C ILE A 19 -16.37 5.57 -10.86
N ILE A 20 -16.65 5.87 -12.12
CA ILE A 20 -15.91 5.34 -13.27
C ILE A 20 -14.47 5.88 -13.29
N ALA A 21 -14.28 7.18 -13.01
CA ALA A 21 -12.96 7.78 -12.94
C ALA A 21 -12.11 7.12 -11.85
N LEU A 22 -12.63 7.00 -10.62
CA LEU A 22 -11.93 6.33 -9.53
C LEU A 22 -11.71 4.84 -9.82
N ALA A 23 -12.62 4.16 -10.52
CA ALA A 23 -12.43 2.77 -10.90
C ALA A 23 -11.33 2.60 -11.97
N LYS A 24 -11.15 3.58 -12.86
CA LYS A 24 -10.05 3.60 -13.84
C LYS A 24 -8.72 3.86 -13.16
N ASP A 25 -8.66 4.88 -12.30
CA ASP A 25 -7.45 5.25 -11.57
C ASP A 25 -7.03 4.15 -10.58
N TYR A 26 -8.00 3.48 -9.97
CA TYR A 26 -7.78 2.41 -8.99
C TYR A 26 -8.42 1.08 -9.42
N GLY A 27 -7.98 0.52 -10.55
CA GLY A 27 -8.55 -0.71 -11.14
C GLY A 27 -8.60 -1.94 -10.22
N ARG A 28 -7.83 -1.96 -9.13
CA ARG A 28 -7.83 -3.03 -8.11
C ARG A 28 -8.73 -2.75 -6.91
N TYR A 29 -9.42 -1.61 -6.88
CA TYR A 29 -10.29 -1.21 -5.79
C TYR A 29 -11.72 -1.66 -6.08
N GLY A 30 -12.34 -2.30 -5.09
CA GLY A 30 -13.77 -2.59 -5.15
C GLY A 30 -14.61 -1.40 -4.68
N TYR A 31 -15.92 -1.49 -4.94
CA TYR A 31 -16.91 -0.46 -4.60
C TYR A 31 -16.81 0.06 -3.15
N ARG A 32 -16.38 -0.76 -2.18
CA ARG A 32 -16.18 -0.33 -0.78
C ARG A 32 -15.08 0.70 -0.61
N ARG A 33 -13.94 0.57 -1.31
CA ARG A 33 -12.87 1.58 -1.25
C ARG A 33 -13.25 2.81 -2.05
N ILE A 34 -13.90 2.61 -3.19
CA ILE A 34 -14.41 3.70 -4.03
C ILE A 34 -15.41 4.54 -3.25
N HIS A 35 -16.30 3.92 -2.47
CA HIS A 35 -17.20 4.62 -1.55
C HIS A 35 -16.46 5.51 -0.53
N VAL A 36 -15.36 5.03 0.04
CA VAL A 36 -14.52 5.83 0.95
C VAL A 36 -13.88 7.01 0.22
N LEU A 37 -13.31 6.78 -0.97
CA LEU A 37 -12.69 7.84 -1.77
C LEU A 37 -13.71 8.91 -2.19
N LEU A 38 -14.92 8.49 -2.56
CA LEU A 38 -16.03 9.41 -2.84
C LEU A 38 -16.37 10.25 -1.61
N GLY A 39 -16.43 9.64 -0.42
CA GLY A 39 -16.63 10.36 0.84
C GLY A 39 -15.53 11.40 1.11
N GLN A 40 -14.26 11.05 0.86
CA GLN A 40 -13.13 11.98 0.97
C GLN A 40 -13.19 13.12 -0.06
N ALA A 41 -13.78 12.86 -1.23
CA ALA A 41 -14.04 13.85 -2.26
C ALA A 41 -15.29 14.72 -1.98
N GLY A 42 -16.00 14.47 -0.88
CA GLY A 42 -17.16 15.27 -0.43
C GLY A 42 -18.53 14.66 -0.76
N TRP A 43 -18.58 13.49 -1.41
CA TRP A 43 -19.85 12.82 -1.70
C TRP A 43 -20.49 12.23 -0.44
N GLN A 44 -21.73 12.60 -0.19
CA GLN A 44 -22.57 11.99 0.84
C GLN A 44 -23.54 11.00 0.19
N VAL A 45 -23.10 9.76 0.00
CA VAL A 45 -23.90 8.68 -0.60
C VAL A 45 -23.75 7.39 0.21
N SER A 46 -24.81 6.57 0.22
CA SER A 46 -24.75 5.27 0.89
C SER A 46 -23.95 4.26 0.07
N LEU A 47 -23.37 3.28 0.76
CA LEU A 47 -22.62 2.19 0.12
C LEU A 47 -23.49 1.44 -0.90
N SER A 48 -24.78 1.24 -0.60
CA SER A 48 -25.73 0.56 -1.50
C SER A 48 -25.95 1.31 -2.81
N VAL A 49 -25.90 2.66 -2.79
CA VAL A 49 -26.00 3.46 -4.02
C VAL A 49 -24.77 3.23 -4.90
N VAL A 50 -23.56 3.29 -4.31
CA VAL A 50 -22.31 3.04 -5.03
C VAL A 50 -22.28 1.62 -5.59
N GLU A 51 -22.68 0.62 -4.80
CA GLU A 51 -22.74 -0.77 -5.24
C GLU A 51 -23.72 -0.98 -6.41
N ARG A 52 -24.87 -0.32 -6.38
CA ARG A 52 -25.86 -0.39 -7.46
C ARG A 52 -25.32 0.21 -8.75
N ILE A 53 -24.73 1.40 -8.70
CA ILE A 53 -24.11 2.03 -9.87
C ILE A 53 -22.95 1.17 -10.38
N TRP A 54 -22.09 0.69 -9.49
CA TRP A 54 -20.98 -0.21 -9.82
C TRP A 54 -21.43 -1.43 -10.63
N ARG A 55 -22.52 -2.10 -10.20
CA ARG A 55 -23.09 -3.25 -10.92
C ARG A 55 -23.72 -2.84 -12.26
N ARG A 56 -24.42 -1.71 -12.31
CA ARG A 56 -25.07 -1.19 -13.53
C ARG A 56 -24.05 -0.86 -14.61
N GLU A 57 -22.95 -0.20 -14.24
CA GLU A 57 -21.85 0.14 -15.15
C GLU A 57 -20.96 -1.07 -15.50
N GLY A 58 -21.27 -2.26 -14.97
CA GLY A 58 -20.53 -3.48 -15.27
C GLY A 58 -19.12 -3.53 -14.69
N LEU A 59 -18.79 -2.65 -13.73
CA LEU A 59 -17.48 -2.58 -13.11
C LEU A 59 -17.18 -3.85 -12.32
N LYS A 60 -15.96 -4.37 -12.45
CA LYS A 60 -15.50 -5.58 -11.77
C LYS A 60 -14.05 -5.41 -11.35
N VAL A 61 -13.75 -5.84 -10.13
CA VAL A 61 -12.36 -6.02 -9.71
C VAL A 61 -11.86 -7.31 -10.35
N PRO A 62 -10.73 -7.28 -11.08
CA PRO A 62 -10.11 -8.49 -11.60
C PRO A 62 -9.96 -9.55 -10.50
N LYS A 63 -10.35 -10.79 -10.80
CA LYS A 63 -10.27 -11.87 -9.81
C LYS A 63 -8.81 -12.16 -9.53
N ARG A 64 -8.44 -12.09 -8.25
CA ARG A 64 -7.18 -12.61 -7.76
C ARG A 64 -7.25 -14.14 -7.77
N GLN A 65 -6.19 -14.83 -8.18
CA GLN A 65 -6.13 -16.28 -7.99
C GLN A 65 -6.27 -16.57 -6.48
N PRO A 66 -7.22 -17.42 -6.06
CA PRO A 66 -7.37 -17.76 -4.66
C PRO A 66 -6.10 -18.47 -4.19
N LYS A 67 -5.49 -17.99 -3.09
CA LYS A 67 -4.39 -18.72 -2.44
C LYS A 67 -4.92 -20.13 -2.09
N ARG A 68 -4.22 -21.19 -2.49
CA ARG A 68 -4.47 -22.56 -1.98
C ARG A 68 -4.30 -22.50 -0.47
N ARG A 69 -5.41 -22.54 0.28
CA ARG A 69 -5.37 -22.63 1.74
C ARG A 69 -4.78 -24.00 2.10
N ARG A 70 -3.61 -24.03 2.72
CA ARG A 70 -3.26 -25.18 3.56
C ARG A 70 -4.15 -25.08 4.78
N LEU A 71 -5.01 -26.09 4.97
CA LEU A 71 -5.81 -26.25 6.17
C LEU A 71 -4.85 -26.35 7.37
N TRP A 72 -4.94 -25.41 8.30
CA TRP A 72 -4.42 -25.61 9.66
C TRP A 72 -5.56 -25.43 10.64
N LEU A 73 -5.52 -26.27 11.67
CA LEU A 73 -6.50 -26.38 12.74
C LEU A 73 -6.62 -25.03 13.46
N GLY A 74 -7.85 -24.63 13.78
CA GLY A 74 -8.17 -23.32 14.35
C GLY A 74 -7.85 -23.19 15.85
N ASP A 75 -6.72 -23.72 16.31
CA ASP A 75 -6.30 -23.64 17.72
C ASP A 75 -5.35 -22.46 18.01
N GLY A 76 -4.89 -21.73 16.99
CA GLY A 76 -4.25 -20.42 17.15
C GLY A 76 -2.93 -20.43 17.93
N SER A 77 -2.27 -21.59 18.05
CA SER A 77 -1.14 -21.85 18.94
C SER A 77 0.22 -21.41 18.38
N CYS A 78 0.28 -20.22 17.76
CA CYS A 78 1.56 -19.57 17.49
C CYS A 78 1.54 -18.17 18.09
N ILE A 79 2.36 -17.97 19.14
CA ILE A 79 2.48 -16.70 19.87
C ILE A 79 3.21 -15.71 18.96
N ARG A 80 2.48 -15.11 18.01
CA ARG A 80 2.95 -13.95 17.26
C ARG A 80 3.12 -12.82 18.28
N LEU A 81 4.34 -12.33 18.50
CA LEU A 81 4.51 -11.07 19.23
C LEU A 81 3.70 -10.00 18.48
N ARG A 82 2.59 -9.60 19.09
CA ARG A 82 1.67 -8.65 18.49
C ARG A 82 2.29 -7.27 18.66
N PRO A 83 2.44 -6.48 17.59
CA PRO A 83 2.97 -5.14 17.74
C PRO A 83 1.98 -4.29 18.56
N GLU A 84 2.50 -3.55 19.52
CA GLU A 84 1.70 -2.80 20.52
C GLU A 84 1.71 -1.29 20.29
N HIS A 85 2.80 -0.76 19.71
CA HIS A 85 2.96 0.64 19.35
C HIS A 85 3.88 0.80 18.13
N ARG A 86 3.93 2.01 17.57
CA ARG A 86 4.88 2.37 16.50
C ARG A 86 6.31 2.19 17.01
N GLY A 87 7.19 1.63 16.19
CA GLY A 87 8.57 1.31 16.57
C GLY A 87 8.72 0.01 17.38
N HIS A 88 7.63 -0.67 17.75
CA HIS A 88 7.76 -1.94 18.50
C HIS A 88 8.34 -3.05 17.60
N VAL A 89 7.77 -3.26 16.42
CA VAL A 89 8.24 -4.30 15.48
C VAL A 89 8.29 -3.73 14.07
N TRP A 90 9.47 -3.77 13.46
CA TRP A 90 9.63 -3.56 12.03
C TRP A 90 9.85 -4.88 11.32
N SER A 91 9.32 -4.98 10.10
CA SER A 91 9.48 -6.16 9.26
C SER A 91 9.99 -5.74 7.90
N TYR A 92 10.99 -6.44 7.40
CA TYR A 92 11.50 -6.22 6.05
C TYR A 92 11.53 -7.50 5.23
N ASP A 93 11.42 -7.34 3.92
CA ASP A 93 11.47 -8.43 2.95
C ASP A 93 11.91 -7.89 1.57
N PHE A 94 12.33 -8.80 0.69
CA PHE A 94 12.73 -8.53 -0.67
C PHE A 94 11.68 -8.97 -1.68
N VAL A 95 11.34 -8.08 -2.61
CA VAL A 95 10.51 -8.42 -3.78
C VAL A 95 11.36 -8.35 -5.05
N GLU A 96 11.39 -9.41 -5.85
CA GLU A 96 12.07 -9.43 -7.16
C GLU A 96 11.10 -9.13 -8.30
N ASP A 97 11.55 -8.34 -9.28
CA ASP A 97 10.85 -8.15 -10.56
C ASP A 97 11.87 -7.85 -11.68
N GLN A 98 11.40 -7.52 -12.88
CA GLN A 98 12.25 -7.25 -14.04
C GLN A 98 11.81 -6.03 -14.83
N THR A 99 12.78 -5.34 -15.44
CA THR A 99 12.51 -4.32 -16.44
C THR A 99 12.15 -4.95 -17.80
N HIS A 100 11.58 -4.18 -18.72
CA HIS A 100 11.09 -4.63 -20.03
C HIS A 100 12.11 -5.47 -20.83
N ASN A 101 13.40 -5.20 -20.66
CA ASN A 101 14.51 -5.91 -21.29
C ASN A 101 14.96 -7.18 -20.53
N GLY A 102 14.17 -7.68 -19.58
CA GLY A 102 14.45 -8.88 -18.80
C GLY A 102 15.51 -8.71 -17.71
N ARG A 103 16.05 -7.50 -17.50
CA ARG A 103 17.02 -7.27 -16.41
C ARG A 103 16.27 -7.28 -15.07
N LYS A 104 16.65 -8.20 -14.19
CA LYS A 104 16.09 -8.32 -12.84
C LYS A 104 16.48 -7.15 -11.93
N PHE A 105 15.63 -6.84 -10.98
CA PHE A 105 15.91 -5.98 -9.83
C PHE A 105 15.22 -6.56 -8.59
N ARG A 106 15.73 -6.20 -7.41
CA ARG A 106 15.08 -6.50 -6.13
C ARG A 106 14.70 -5.20 -5.45
N MET A 107 13.69 -5.25 -4.61
CA MET A 107 13.22 -4.12 -3.83
C MET A 107 13.19 -4.51 -2.36
N LEU A 108 13.95 -3.78 -1.55
CA LEU A 108 13.88 -3.89 -0.10
C LEU A 108 12.68 -3.08 0.38
N ASN A 109 11.73 -3.77 1.00
CA ASN A 109 10.55 -3.16 1.58
C ASN A 109 10.64 -3.27 3.10
N ILE A 110 10.47 -2.16 3.80
CA ILE A 110 10.48 -2.10 5.27
C ILE A 110 9.15 -1.49 5.72
N ILE A 111 8.49 -2.15 6.66
CA ILE A 111 7.23 -1.67 7.23
C ILE A 111 7.28 -1.67 8.76
N ASP A 112 6.53 -0.76 9.37
CA ASP A 112 6.17 -0.82 10.78
C ASP A 112 4.91 -1.68 10.95
N GLU A 113 4.99 -2.74 11.76
CA GLU A 113 3.92 -3.73 11.88
C GLU A 113 2.66 -3.17 12.56
N PHE A 114 2.80 -2.18 13.45
CA PHE A 114 1.71 -1.58 14.19
C PHE A 114 0.90 -0.62 13.31
N SER A 115 1.57 0.44 12.85
CA SER A 115 0.98 1.54 12.08
C SER A 115 0.62 1.14 10.65
N ARG A 116 1.24 0.08 10.12
CA ARG A 116 1.19 -0.35 8.71
C ARG A 116 1.88 0.60 7.77
N GLU A 117 2.70 1.50 8.29
CA GLU A 117 3.42 2.43 7.47
C GLU A 117 4.56 1.71 6.74
N CYS A 118 4.71 2.01 5.46
CA CYS A 118 5.88 1.63 4.70
C CYS A 118 6.98 2.65 4.92
N LEU A 119 8.01 2.23 5.66
CA LEU A 119 9.15 3.06 6.04
C LEU A 119 10.17 3.19 4.90
N ALA A 120 10.32 2.15 4.08
CA ALA A 120 11.21 2.23 2.92
C ALA A 120 10.77 1.27 1.80
N MET A 121 11.01 1.71 0.56
CA MET A 121 10.92 0.91 -0.66
C MET A 121 12.11 1.27 -1.56
N VAL A 122 13.14 0.42 -1.54
CA VAL A 122 14.41 0.72 -2.21
C VAL A 122 14.67 -0.31 -3.30
N PRO A 123 14.56 0.03 -4.59
CA PRO A 123 14.87 -0.89 -5.68
C PRO A 123 16.34 -0.81 -6.10
N LEU A 124 17.04 -1.96 -6.11
CA LEU A 124 18.41 -2.13 -6.57
C LEU A 124 18.55 -3.33 -7.52
N ARG A 125 19.58 -3.32 -8.37
CA ARG A 125 19.90 -4.49 -9.21
C ARG A 125 20.47 -5.65 -8.39
N ARG A 126 21.23 -5.34 -7.34
CA ARG A 126 21.83 -6.28 -6.40
C ARG A 126 21.89 -5.59 -5.04
N PHE A 127 21.65 -6.37 -3.98
CA PHE A 127 21.84 -5.93 -2.61
C PHE A 127 23.09 -6.57 -2.03
N ARG A 128 23.93 -5.73 -1.43
CA ARG A 128 24.96 -6.10 -0.46
C ARG A 128 24.40 -5.89 0.94
N SER A 129 25.07 -6.44 1.94
CA SER A 129 24.69 -6.24 3.34
C SER A 129 24.71 -4.77 3.73
N ASN A 130 25.72 -4.03 3.28
CA ASN A 130 25.86 -2.60 3.58
C ASN A 130 24.68 -1.79 3.02
N ASP A 131 24.17 -2.10 1.84
CA ASP A 131 23.02 -1.38 1.27
C ASP A 131 21.78 -1.49 2.19
N VAL A 132 21.59 -2.63 2.86
CA VAL A 132 20.48 -2.82 3.82
C VAL A 132 20.75 -2.08 5.13
N ILE A 133 21.99 -2.14 5.61
CA ILE A 133 22.42 -1.44 6.83
C ILE A 133 22.29 0.07 6.65
N ASP A 134 22.67 0.63 5.50
CA ASP A 134 22.57 2.05 5.21
C ASP A 134 21.11 2.51 5.26
N VAL A 135 20.20 1.76 4.60
CA VAL A 135 18.75 2.05 4.66
C VAL A 135 18.21 1.97 6.08
N LEU A 136 18.57 0.94 6.85
CA LEU A 136 18.16 0.82 8.25
C LEU A 136 18.73 1.96 9.11
N THR A 137 19.96 2.37 8.85
CA THR A 137 20.63 3.48 9.55
C THR A 137 19.86 4.78 9.32
N ASP A 138 19.53 5.10 8.07
CA ASP A 138 18.74 6.28 7.72
C ASP A 138 17.38 6.28 8.45
N LEU A 139 16.70 5.13 8.46
CA LEU A 139 15.42 4.98 9.17
C LEU A 139 15.57 5.11 10.69
N PHE A 140 16.67 4.63 11.27
CA PHE A 140 16.92 4.77 12.71
C PHE A 140 17.17 6.23 13.07
N ILE A 141 17.80 7.01 12.19
CA ILE A 141 17.96 8.46 12.36
C ILE A 141 16.59 9.16 12.30
N GLU A 142 15.72 8.77 11.36
CA GLU A 142 14.42 9.44 11.15
C GLU A 142 13.37 9.06 12.21
N HIS A 143 13.31 7.80 12.62
CA HIS A 143 12.23 7.27 13.45
C HIS A 143 12.67 6.73 14.81
N GLY A 144 13.98 6.67 15.07
CA GLY A 144 14.55 5.90 16.16
C GLY A 144 14.68 4.41 15.81
N PRO A 145 15.55 3.66 16.52
CA PRO A 145 15.65 2.22 16.35
C PRO A 145 14.38 1.53 16.88
N PRO A 146 13.84 0.52 16.18
CA PRO A 146 12.75 -0.29 16.71
C PRO A 146 13.26 -1.23 17.81
N GLU A 147 12.35 -1.72 18.64
CA GLU A 147 12.70 -2.75 19.64
C GLU A 147 13.01 -4.09 18.96
N HIS A 148 12.24 -4.43 17.93
CA HIS A 148 12.35 -5.70 17.23
C HIS A 148 12.38 -5.53 15.71
N ILE A 149 13.19 -6.37 15.04
CA ILE A 149 13.20 -6.50 13.58
C ILE A 149 12.98 -7.96 13.16
N ARG A 150 12.09 -8.16 12.18
CA ARG A 150 11.80 -9.45 11.54
C ARG A 150 12.17 -9.48 10.06
N SER A 151 12.66 -10.62 9.60
CA SER A 151 12.95 -10.91 8.18
C SER A 151 12.93 -12.42 7.95
N ASP A 152 12.36 -12.85 6.82
CA ASP A 152 12.30 -14.27 6.42
C ASP A 152 13.21 -14.65 5.24
N ASN A 153 13.47 -13.74 4.28
CA ASN A 153 13.97 -14.09 2.95
C ASN A 153 15.17 -13.26 2.44
N GLY A 154 16.03 -12.77 3.33
CA GLY A 154 17.32 -12.21 2.93
C GLY A 154 18.31 -13.29 2.47
N PRO A 155 19.18 -13.04 1.47
CA PRO A 155 20.34 -13.91 1.25
C PRO A 155 21.08 -14.12 2.57
N GLU A 156 21.45 -15.35 2.92
CA GLU A 156 21.99 -15.68 4.25
C GLU A 156 23.14 -14.75 4.68
N PHE A 157 24.02 -14.39 3.75
CA PHE A 157 25.11 -13.44 4.01
C PHE A 157 24.62 -12.04 4.39
N VAL A 158 23.58 -11.54 3.73
CA VAL A 158 22.95 -10.25 4.05
C VAL A 158 22.30 -10.33 5.43
N ALA A 159 21.56 -11.40 5.68
CA ALA A 159 20.92 -11.62 6.98
C ALA A 159 21.95 -11.69 8.12
N ASN A 160 23.09 -12.36 7.94
CA ASN A 160 24.12 -12.48 8.97
C ASN A 160 24.73 -11.13 9.35
N ALA A 161 25.15 -10.35 8.36
CA ALA A 161 25.77 -9.04 8.60
C ALA A 161 24.78 -8.03 9.21
N VAL A 162 23.52 -8.02 8.76
CA VAL A 162 22.47 -7.17 9.35
C VAL A 162 22.23 -7.57 10.81
N ARG A 163 22.16 -8.88 11.12
CA ARG A 163 21.98 -9.36 12.50
C ARG A 163 23.11 -8.94 13.42
N GLU A 164 24.35 -9.10 12.98
CA GLU A 164 25.52 -8.69 13.76
C GLU A 164 25.49 -7.19 14.06
N TRP A 165 25.15 -6.38 13.05
CA TRP A 165 25.02 -4.93 13.20
C TRP A 165 23.90 -4.55 14.18
N LEU A 166 22.71 -5.16 14.05
CA LEU A 166 21.58 -4.91 14.95
C LEU A 166 21.90 -5.32 16.40
N GLY A 167 22.58 -6.45 16.59
CA GLY A 167 23.02 -6.91 17.91
C GLY A 167 23.95 -5.93 18.61
N ARG A 168 24.83 -5.23 17.86
CA ARG A 168 25.70 -4.17 18.41
C ARG A 168 24.92 -2.92 18.83
N LEU A 169 23.75 -2.68 18.26
CA LEU A 169 22.86 -1.56 18.58
C LEU A 169 21.82 -1.89 19.65
N GLY A 170 21.79 -3.13 20.15
CA GLY A 170 20.82 -3.58 21.14
C GLY A 170 19.41 -3.81 20.57
N VAL A 171 19.25 -3.86 19.24
CA VAL A 171 17.96 -4.17 18.59
C VAL A 171 17.77 -5.69 18.56
N ILE A 172 16.64 -6.17 19.07
CA ILE A 172 16.37 -7.60 19.19
C ILE A 172 15.88 -8.13 17.84
N THR A 173 16.69 -8.97 17.19
CA THR A 173 16.25 -9.66 15.97
C THR A 173 15.33 -10.81 16.34
N LEU A 174 14.06 -10.70 15.99
CA LEU A 174 13.11 -11.80 16.15
C LEU A 174 13.31 -12.77 15.00
N TYR A 175 13.78 -13.97 15.33
CA TYR A 175 13.91 -15.04 14.37
C TYR A 175 12.55 -15.63 14.05
N ILE A 176 12.27 -15.80 12.75
CA ILE A 176 11.17 -16.63 12.29
C ILE A 176 11.71 -18.04 12.19
N GLU A 177 11.16 -18.98 12.95
CA GLU A 177 11.56 -20.38 12.85
C GLU A 177 11.39 -20.88 11.39
N PRO A 178 12.37 -21.65 10.85
CA PRO A 178 12.26 -22.23 9.52
C PRO A 178 10.99 -23.07 9.42
N GLY A 179 10.09 -22.66 8.54
CA GLY A 179 8.79 -23.31 8.40
C GLY A 179 7.63 -22.59 9.08
N SER A 180 7.84 -21.37 9.61
CA SER A 180 6.80 -20.52 10.23
C SER A 180 6.41 -19.26 9.41
N PRO A 181 5.92 -19.40 8.15
CA PRO A 181 5.54 -18.25 7.31
C PRO A 181 4.45 -17.34 7.92
N TRP A 182 3.74 -17.79 8.95
CA TRP A 182 2.70 -17.02 9.64
C TRP A 182 3.24 -15.88 10.54
N GLU A 183 4.54 -15.84 10.83
CA GLU A 183 5.15 -14.76 11.62
C GLU A 183 5.38 -13.47 10.81
N ASN A 184 5.48 -13.56 9.48
CA ASN A 184 5.73 -12.41 8.60
C ASN A 184 4.49 -11.88 7.85
N GLY A 185 3.29 -12.28 8.27
CA GLY A 185 2.05 -12.03 7.53
C GLY A 185 1.76 -10.56 7.17
N TYR A 186 2.36 -9.58 7.85
CA TYR A 186 2.19 -8.17 7.54
C TYR A 186 3.00 -7.72 6.33
N ILE A 187 4.31 -8.03 6.25
CA ILE A 187 5.11 -7.69 5.07
C ILE A 187 4.69 -8.56 3.88
N GLU A 188 4.28 -9.82 4.09
CA GLU A 188 3.70 -10.63 3.01
C GLU A 188 2.41 -9.99 2.44
N SER A 189 1.54 -9.50 3.31
CA SER A 189 0.30 -8.82 2.90
C SER A 189 0.62 -7.52 2.16
N PHE A 190 1.64 -6.78 2.60
CA PHE A 190 2.16 -5.59 1.93
C PHE A 190 2.72 -5.93 0.54
N ASN A 191 3.64 -6.89 0.45
CA ASN A 191 4.27 -7.31 -0.81
C ASN A 191 3.26 -7.88 -1.80
N ALA A 192 2.28 -8.65 -1.32
CA ALA A 192 1.19 -9.13 -2.16
C ALA A 192 0.40 -7.94 -2.73
N ARG A 193 0.16 -6.90 -1.94
CA ARG A 193 -0.55 -5.70 -2.39
C ARG A 193 0.26 -4.87 -3.36
N LEU A 194 1.53 -4.61 -3.07
CA LEU A 194 2.46 -3.95 -3.99
C LEU A 194 2.46 -4.66 -5.35
N ARG A 195 2.52 -5.99 -5.36
CA ARG A 195 2.50 -6.76 -6.61
C ARG A 195 1.17 -6.64 -7.38
N ASP A 196 0.05 -6.75 -6.68
CA ASP A 196 -1.28 -6.72 -7.30
C ASP A 196 -1.71 -5.33 -7.78
N GLU A 197 -1.37 -4.30 -7.00
CA GLU A 197 -1.78 -2.91 -7.23
C GLU A 197 -0.77 -2.12 -8.09
N LEU A 198 0.51 -2.53 -8.15
CA LEU A 198 1.54 -1.84 -8.93
C LEU A 198 2.29 -2.77 -9.90
N LEU A 199 3.07 -3.73 -9.39
CA LEU A 199 4.07 -4.43 -10.22
C LEU A 199 3.46 -5.23 -11.37
N ASN A 200 2.29 -5.83 -11.18
CA ASN A 200 1.60 -6.57 -12.24
C ASN A 200 0.88 -5.66 -13.26
N GLY A 201 0.76 -4.36 -12.97
CA GLY A 201 0.09 -3.38 -13.81
C GLY A 201 1.03 -2.47 -14.60
N GLU A 202 2.32 -2.46 -14.25
CA GLU A 202 3.30 -1.53 -14.80
C GLU A 202 4.39 -2.25 -15.61
N ILE A 203 4.92 -1.57 -16.63
CA ILE A 203 6.09 -2.03 -17.40
C ILE A 203 7.21 -1.03 -17.17
N PHE A 204 8.26 -1.46 -16.46
CA PHE A 204 9.40 -0.60 -16.15
C PHE A 204 10.46 -0.65 -17.23
N TYR A 205 10.85 0.50 -17.77
CA TYR A 205 11.92 0.63 -18.75
C TYR A 205 13.31 0.75 -18.11
N SER A 206 13.39 1.39 -16.94
CA SER A 206 14.66 1.62 -16.23
C SER A 206 14.55 1.38 -14.72
N LEU A 207 15.70 1.25 -14.03
CA LEU A 207 15.70 1.18 -12.56
C LEU A 207 15.27 2.51 -11.93
N GLU A 208 15.58 3.62 -12.60
CA GLU A 208 15.20 4.96 -12.13
C GLU A 208 13.68 5.14 -12.14
N GLU A 209 13.03 4.65 -13.20
CA GLU A 209 11.57 4.62 -13.27
C GLU A 209 10.97 3.75 -12.15
N VAL A 210 11.56 2.59 -11.86
CA VAL A 210 11.15 1.80 -10.69
C VAL A 210 11.24 2.64 -9.42
N ARG A 211 12.35 3.36 -9.18
CA ARG A 211 12.52 4.20 -7.98
C ARG A 211 11.43 5.25 -7.86
N ILE A 212 11.17 5.98 -8.94
CA ILE A 212 10.19 7.07 -8.96
C ILE A 212 8.78 6.53 -8.73
N VAL A 213 8.36 5.54 -9.53
CA VAL A 213 7.00 5.00 -9.49
C VAL A 213 6.72 4.29 -8.16
N THR A 214 7.69 3.52 -7.65
CA THR A 214 7.54 2.84 -6.36
C THR A 214 7.54 3.83 -5.19
N GLY A 215 8.34 4.90 -5.26
CA GLY A 215 8.29 6.02 -4.32
C GLY A 215 6.91 6.69 -4.29
N TRP A 216 6.33 7.02 -5.44
CA TRP A 216 4.98 7.59 -5.48
C TRP A 216 3.91 6.63 -4.96
N TRP A 217 4.05 5.33 -5.27
CA TRP A 217 3.14 4.32 -4.73
C TRP A 217 3.25 4.22 -3.21
N ARG A 218 4.47 4.29 -2.64
CA ARG A 218 4.69 4.34 -1.18
C ARG A 218 3.99 5.54 -0.55
N ASP A 219 4.14 6.72 -1.14
CA ASP A 219 3.49 7.94 -0.65
C ASP A 219 1.97 7.79 -0.67
N HIS A 220 1.41 7.30 -1.78
CA HIS A 220 -0.02 7.02 -1.86
C HIS A 220 -0.45 5.98 -0.82
N TYR A 221 0.29 4.87 -0.68
CA TYR A 221 0.02 3.80 0.28
C TYR A 221 -0.03 4.31 1.72
N ASN A 222 0.90 5.20 2.08
CA ASN A 222 1.04 5.75 3.43
C ASN A 222 0.05 6.88 3.72
N ARG A 223 -0.30 7.71 2.73
CA ARG A 223 -0.97 9.00 2.99
C ARG A 223 -2.41 9.07 2.49
N ALA A 224 -2.79 8.29 1.49
CA ALA A 224 -4.09 8.42 0.82
C ALA A 224 -4.87 7.10 0.74
N ARG A 225 -4.18 5.98 0.62
CA ARG A 225 -4.78 4.66 0.39
C ARG A 225 -5.72 4.27 1.53
N PRO A 226 -6.98 3.86 1.25
CA PRO A 226 -7.87 3.31 2.26
C PRO A 226 -7.46 1.89 2.71
N HIS A 227 -7.18 1.71 4.00
CA HIS A 227 -6.86 0.41 4.59
C HIS A 227 -7.98 -0.12 5.47
N SER A 228 -8.63 -1.21 5.05
CA SER A 228 -9.76 -1.78 5.79
C SER A 228 -9.38 -2.23 7.22
N SER A 229 -8.14 -2.66 7.46
CA SER A 229 -7.63 -3.00 8.79
C SER A 229 -7.45 -1.79 9.72
N LEU A 230 -7.41 -0.58 9.16
CA LEU A 230 -7.26 0.69 9.88
C LEU A 230 -8.55 1.52 9.81
N GLY A 231 -9.71 0.88 9.65
CA GLY A 231 -11.00 1.59 9.52
C GLY A 231 -11.05 2.50 8.29
N TYR A 232 -10.37 2.11 7.21
CA TYR A 232 -10.22 2.86 5.96
C TYR A 232 -9.42 4.15 6.06
N ARG A 233 -8.66 4.34 7.15
CA ARG A 233 -7.66 5.41 7.25
C ARG A 233 -6.32 4.99 6.62
N PRO A 234 -5.55 5.94 6.07
CA PRO A 234 -4.18 5.69 5.67
C PRO A 234 -3.26 5.53 6.91
N PRO A 235 -2.10 4.85 6.80
CA PRO A 235 -1.17 4.61 7.91
C PRO A 235 -0.62 5.91 8.53
N ALA A 236 -0.26 6.87 7.68
CA ALA A 236 0.31 8.16 8.03
C ALA A 236 -0.47 9.27 7.29
N PRO A 237 -1.70 9.60 7.74
CA PRO A 237 -2.48 10.67 7.13
C PRO A 237 -1.73 12.00 7.24
N GLU A 238 -1.62 12.74 6.15
CA GLU A 238 -1.10 14.11 6.20
C GLU A 238 -2.04 14.97 7.06
N THR A 239 -1.50 15.55 8.14
CA THR A 239 -2.21 16.53 8.98
C THR A 239 -2.25 17.93 8.33
N ILE A 240 -1.44 18.16 7.29
CA ILE A 240 -1.36 19.41 6.52
C ILE A 240 -1.43 19.06 5.02
N LYS A 241 -2.51 19.44 4.33
CA LYS A 241 -2.60 19.35 2.87
C LYS A 241 -1.74 20.46 2.25
N MET A 242 -0.58 20.13 1.69
CA MET A 242 0.15 21.07 0.84
C MET A 242 -0.58 21.22 -0.51
N PRO A 243 -0.61 22.42 -1.11
CA PRO A 243 -1.23 22.62 -2.41
C PRO A 243 -0.51 21.76 -3.47
N ALA A 244 -1.30 21.03 -4.27
CA ALA A 244 -0.78 20.13 -5.30
C ALA A 244 0.02 20.91 -6.36
N TRP A 245 1.27 20.49 -6.62
CA TRP A 245 2.05 20.98 -7.76
C TRP A 245 1.52 20.33 -9.05
N PRO A 246 1.33 21.07 -10.15
CA PRO A 246 0.84 20.49 -11.40
C PRO A 246 1.95 19.65 -12.06
N LEU A 247 1.82 18.32 -12.08
CA LEU A 247 2.75 17.42 -12.78
C LEU A 247 2.05 16.62 -13.88
N GLY A 248 2.66 16.65 -15.06
CA GLY A 248 2.18 16.11 -16.33
C GLY A 248 2.55 14.65 -16.59
N SER A 249 2.22 13.74 -15.69
CA SER A 249 2.25 12.28 -15.95
C SER A 249 0.91 11.64 -15.55
N ALA A 250 0.39 10.77 -16.41
CA ALA A 250 -1.03 10.43 -16.49
C ALA A 250 -1.55 9.38 -15.48
N THR A 251 -0.77 8.93 -14.50
CA THR A 251 -1.15 7.79 -13.64
C THR A 251 -1.36 8.08 -12.16
N LEU A 252 -1.20 9.32 -11.70
CA LEU A 252 -1.47 9.68 -10.30
C LEU A 252 -2.15 11.04 -10.16
N ARG A 253 -3.20 11.27 -10.95
CA ARG A 253 -4.12 12.38 -10.64
C ARG A 253 -5.14 11.91 -9.62
N LEU A 254 -5.16 12.57 -8.46
CA LEU A 254 -6.47 12.91 -7.89
C LEU A 254 -7.15 13.78 -8.95
N PRO A 255 -8.38 13.46 -9.40
CA PRO A 255 -9.09 14.34 -10.32
C PRO A 255 -9.18 15.74 -9.70
N PRO A 256 -8.96 16.82 -10.48
CA PRO A 256 -9.17 18.17 -9.99
C PRO A 256 -10.65 18.31 -9.58
N THR A 257 -10.87 18.73 -8.33
CA THR A 257 -12.17 19.16 -7.77
C THR A 257 -13.40 18.38 -8.25
N LEU A 258 -13.55 17.14 -7.78
CA LEU A 258 -14.80 16.36 -7.91
C LEU A 258 -16.00 16.96 -7.16
N ALA A 259 -15.77 18.02 -6.38
CA ALA A 259 -16.81 18.81 -5.72
C ALA A 259 -16.67 20.29 -6.09
N SER A 260 -17.07 20.64 -7.31
CA SER A 260 -17.30 22.02 -7.72
C SER A 260 -18.49 22.05 -8.69
N GLU A 261 -19.70 21.99 -8.12
CA GLU A 261 -20.97 22.56 -8.62
C GLU A 261 -22.17 21.94 -7.86
N ALA A 262 -22.16 22.01 -6.53
CA ALA A 262 -23.33 21.66 -5.70
C ALA A 262 -23.82 22.83 -4.83
N GLN A 263 -23.32 24.04 -5.07
CA GLN A 263 -23.74 25.26 -4.40
C GLN A 263 -23.72 26.45 -5.37
N ILE A 264 -24.68 26.50 -6.29
CA ILE A 264 -25.19 27.78 -6.78
C ILE A 264 -26.72 27.64 -6.80
N ASN A 265 -27.36 28.62 -6.16
CA ASN A 265 -28.79 28.75 -5.91
C ASN A 265 -29.66 28.64 -7.16
#